data_AF-A0AAW0Q4D3-F1
#
_entry.id   AF-A0AAW0Q4D3-F1
#
_cell.length_a   1.000
_cell.length_b   1.000
_cell.length_c   1.000
_cell.angle_alpha   90.00
_cell.angle_beta   90.00
_cell.angle_gamma   90.00
#
_symmetry.space_group_name_H-M   'P 1'
#
loop_
_entity.id
_entity.type
_entity.pdbx_description
1 polymer ?
#
loop_
_entity_poly.entity_id
_entity_poly.type
_entity_poly.pdbx_seq_one_letter_code
_entity_poly.pdbx_strand_id
1 'polypeptide(L)'
;MSAPNQEEPELPSNYTGPKGVITDWRRFKLDSVDQTVPQKKRELLRQMSTPREDDNSNRKMSVQEYEMLQREDEHGLKRYRKQCMQEMHERLSFGPKFETVHELESGEAFLEVIEKEHRLTLVVVHIYQQGIKECEQMNSCLDCLAVEYPSVKFCRIDAVQQEQPSASPQMFFLLC
;
A
#
# COMPACT_ATOMS: atom_id res chain seq x y z
N MET A 1 12.73 -22.91 0.86
CA MET A 1 11.32 -23.19 0.49
C MET A 1 10.74 -21.90 -0.03
N SER A 2 10.67 -21.75 -1.35
CA SER A 2 10.24 -20.51 -2.00
C SER A 2 8.72 -20.37 -1.88
N ALA A 3 8.25 -19.28 -1.27
CA ALA A 3 6.83 -18.96 -1.25
C ALA A 3 6.32 -18.74 -2.68
N PRO A 4 5.10 -19.18 -3.02
CA PRO A 4 4.57 -19.04 -4.36
C PRO A 4 4.34 -17.56 -4.67
N ASN A 5 4.70 -17.15 -5.87
CA ASN A 5 4.42 -15.86 -6.47
C ASN A 5 2.91 -15.61 -6.43
N GLN A 6 2.43 -14.84 -5.45
CA GLN A 6 1.03 -14.42 -5.40
C GLN A 6 0.86 -13.33 -6.46
N GLU A 7 0.25 -13.68 -7.60
CA GLU A 7 -0.32 -12.71 -8.52
C GLU A 7 -1.36 -11.89 -7.74
N GLU A 8 -0.99 -10.66 -7.39
CA GLU A 8 -1.93 -9.73 -6.77
C GLU A 8 -2.98 -9.27 -7.79
N PRO A 9 -4.27 -9.23 -7.40
CA PRO A 9 -5.31 -8.69 -8.26
C PRO A 9 -5.05 -7.21 -8.49
N GLU A 10 -5.00 -6.78 -9.75
CA GLU A 10 -4.97 -5.36 -10.12
C GLU A 10 -6.04 -4.60 -9.31
N LEU A 11 -5.60 -3.67 -8.47
CA LEU A 11 -6.53 -2.84 -7.71
C LEU A 11 -7.40 -2.08 -8.72
N PRO A 12 -8.73 -2.31 -8.76
CA PRO A 12 -9.58 -1.67 -9.74
C PRO A 12 -9.43 -0.14 -9.64
N SER A 13 -9.46 0.59 -10.77
CA SER A 13 -9.25 2.05 -10.85
C SER A 13 -10.37 2.89 -10.17
N ASN A 14 -11.08 2.28 -9.23
CA ASN A 14 -12.36 2.71 -8.69
C ASN A 14 -12.23 3.36 -7.31
N TYR A 15 -11.03 3.67 -6.84
CA TYR A 15 -10.80 4.27 -5.52
C TYR A 15 -10.55 5.79 -5.55
N THR A 16 -10.42 6.40 -6.74
CA THR A 16 -10.10 7.83 -6.89
C THR A 16 -10.99 8.55 -7.91
N GLY A 17 -11.06 9.89 -7.79
CA GLY A 17 -11.83 10.75 -8.69
C GLY A 17 -13.34 10.45 -8.70
N PRO A 18 -14.06 10.80 -9.78
CA PRO A 18 -15.51 10.56 -9.87
C PRO A 18 -15.91 9.08 -9.74
N LYS A 19 -15.05 8.13 -10.16
CA LYS A 19 -15.31 6.69 -9.99
C LYS A 19 -15.17 6.26 -8.52
N GLY A 20 -14.18 6.80 -7.82
CA GLY A 20 -14.00 6.68 -6.36
C GLY A 20 -15.25 7.06 -5.59
N VAL A 21 -15.75 8.27 -5.83
CA VAL A 21 -16.94 8.80 -5.14
C VAL A 21 -18.16 7.91 -5.37
N ILE A 22 -18.38 7.44 -6.61
CA ILE A 22 -19.50 6.55 -6.94
C ILE A 22 -19.36 5.20 -6.24
N THR A 23 -18.15 4.65 -6.22
CA THR A 23 -17.86 3.35 -5.60
C THR A 23 -18.03 3.41 -4.08
N ASP A 24 -17.51 4.46 -3.43
CA ASP A 24 -17.68 4.69 -2.00
C ASP A 24 -19.15 4.89 -1.62
N TRP A 25 -19.91 5.62 -2.44
CA TRP A 25 -21.34 5.80 -2.20
C TRP A 25 -22.11 4.48 -2.30
N ARG A 26 -21.82 3.65 -3.30
CA ARG A 26 -22.43 2.31 -3.45
C ARG A 26 -22.15 1.44 -2.23
N ARG A 27 -20.90 1.46 -1.76
CA ARG A 27 -20.47 0.71 -0.58
C ARG A 27 -21.13 1.23 0.70
N PHE A 28 -21.20 2.55 0.91
CA PHE A 28 -21.94 3.15 2.02
C PHE A 28 -23.42 2.73 2.04
N LYS A 29 -24.08 2.71 0.88
CA LYS A 29 -25.47 2.27 0.79
C LYS A 29 -25.64 0.79 1.12
N LEU A 30 -24.70 -0.08 0.74
CA LEU A 30 -24.67 -1.48 1.15
C LEU A 30 -24.50 -1.64 2.66
N ASP A 31 -23.57 -0.91 3.27
CA ASP A 31 -23.25 -1.01 4.71
C ASP A 31 -24.36 -0.41 5.60
N SER A 32 -25.10 0.57 5.09
CA SER A 32 -26.27 1.16 5.78
C SER A 32 -27.56 0.37 5.61
N VAL A 33 -27.57 -0.64 4.74
CA VAL A 33 -28.68 -1.60 4.61
C VAL A 33 -28.56 -2.61 5.75
N ASP A 34 -29.26 -2.28 6.83
CA ASP A 34 -29.44 -3.14 7.98
C ASP A 34 -29.98 -4.53 7.57
N GLN A 35 -29.65 -5.59 8.31
CA GLN A 35 -30.08 -6.97 7.97
C GLN A 35 -31.60 -7.14 7.94
N THR A 36 -32.34 -6.15 8.45
CA THR A 36 -33.80 -6.01 8.49
C THR A 36 -34.43 -5.65 7.14
N VAL A 37 -33.63 -5.29 6.12
CA VAL A 37 -34.13 -4.89 4.80
C VAL A 37 -34.48 -6.13 3.94
N PRO A 38 -35.63 -6.14 3.23
CA PRO A 38 -36.07 -7.28 2.42
C PRO A 38 -35.00 -7.76 1.43
N GLN A 39 -34.85 -9.09 1.31
CA GLN A 39 -33.82 -9.75 0.50
C GLN A 39 -33.76 -9.24 -0.96
N LYS A 40 -34.90 -8.90 -1.57
CA LYS A 40 -34.98 -8.28 -2.90
C LYS A 40 -34.23 -6.95 -3.02
N LYS A 41 -34.23 -6.11 -1.98
CA LYS A 41 -33.52 -4.82 -1.98
C LYS A 41 -32.02 -5.00 -1.74
N ARG A 42 -31.61 -6.01 -0.96
CA ARG A 42 -30.20 -6.41 -0.80
C ARG A 42 -29.61 -6.97 -2.09
N GLU A 43 -30.36 -7.82 -2.78
CA GLU A 43 -29.96 -8.43 -4.05
C GLU A 43 -29.83 -7.39 -5.18
N LEU A 44 -30.76 -6.42 -5.21
CA LEU A 44 -30.69 -5.28 -6.12
C LEU A 44 -29.42 -4.43 -5.89
N LEU A 45 -29.10 -4.10 -4.64
CA LEU A 45 -27.87 -3.34 -4.30
C LEU A 45 -26.59 -4.09 -4.68
N ARG A 46 -26.57 -5.41 -4.47
CA ARG A 46 -25.46 -6.29 -4.86
C ARG A 46 -25.26 -6.33 -6.38
N GLN A 47 -26.34 -6.34 -7.16
CA GLN A 47 -26.28 -6.28 -8.64
C GLN A 47 -25.84 -4.89 -9.16
N MET A 48 -25.97 -3.84 -8.36
CA MET A 48 -25.53 -2.48 -8.70
C MET A 48 -24.05 -2.22 -8.37
N SER A 49 -23.46 -2.97 -7.42
CA SER A 49 -22.05 -2.85 -7.03
C SER A 49 -21.07 -3.60 -7.95
N THR A 50 -21.56 -4.49 -8.81
CA THR A 50 -20.72 -5.17 -9.82
C THR A 50 -20.52 -4.25 -11.02
N PRO A 51 -19.27 -3.93 -11.42
CA PRO A 51 -19.01 -3.24 -12.67
C PRO A 51 -19.60 -4.06 -13.82
N ARG A 52 -20.53 -3.47 -14.58
CA ARG A 52 -20.93 -4.05 -15.86
C ARG A 52 -19.82 -3.70 -16.85
N GLU A 53 -19.22 -4.71 -17.47
CA GLU A 53 -18.15 -4.50 -18.47
C GLU A 53 -18.65 -3.79 -19.73
N ASP A 54 -19.97 -3.73 -19.90
CA ASP A 54 -20.63 -3.18 -21.08
C ASP A 54 -21.29 -1.85 -20.71
N ASP A 55 -20.49 -0.77 -20.68
CA ASP A 55 -21.04 0.59 -20.54
C ASP A 55 -20.32 1.56 -21.46
N ASN A 56 -20.65 1.46 -22.75
CA ASN A 56 -20.43 2.49 -23.77
C ASN A 56 -21.38 3.70 -23.55
N SER A 57 -21.85 3.93 -22.33
CA SER A 57 -22.67 5.06 -21.97
C SER A 57 -21.86 6.07 -21.15
N ASN A 58 -22.00 7.35 -21.48
CA ASN A 58 -21.35 8.46 -20.78
C ASN A 58 -21.89 8.67 -19.34
N ARG A 59 -22.63 7.69 -18.79
CA ARG A 59 -23.32 7.73 -17.49
C ARG A 59 -22.73 6.68 -16.55
N LYS A 60 -21.91 7.15 -15.60
CA LYS A 60 -21.25 6.31 -14.58
C LYS A 60 -22.18 5.81 -13.46
N MET A 61 -23.43 6.28 -13.43
CA MET A 61 -24.44 6.00 -12.41
C MET A 61 -25.83 5.87 -13.05
N SER A 62 -26.63 4.92 -12.59
CA SER A 62 -27.98 4.62 -13.06
C SER A 62 -29.04 5.57 -12.47
N VAL A 63 -30.20 5.70 -13.13
CA VAL A 63 -31.31 6.57 -12.68
C VAL A 63 -31.80 6.21 -11.27
N GLN A 64 -31.86 4.91 -10.95
CA GLN A 64 -32.27 4.42 -9.64
C GLN A 64 -31.30 4.84 -8.52
N GLU A 65 -30.01 4.94 -8.81
CA GLU A 65 -29.01 5.40 -7.83
C GLU A 65 -29.20 6.88 -7.49
N TYR A 66 -29.55 7.71 -8.49
CA TYR A 66 -29.84 9.13 -8.27
C TYR A 66 -31.04 9.36 -7.34
N GLU A 67 -32.10 8.56 -7.47
CA GLU A 67 -33.30 8.68 -6.62
C GLU A 67 -33.00 8.40 -5.14
N MET A 68 -32.02 7.54 -4.84
CA MET A 68 -31.62 7.17 -3.47
C MET A 68 -30.73 8.20 -2.77
N LEU A 69 -30.27 9.24 -3.48
CA LEU A 69 -29.48 10.33 -2.90
C LEU A 69 -30.30 11.21 -1.95
N GLN A 70 -31.62 11.27 -2.09
CA GLN A 70 -32.44 12.23 -1.35
C GLN A 70 -32.67 11.92 0.15
N ARG A 71 -32.14 10.81 0.66
CA ARG A 71 -32.21 10.44 2.08
C ARG A 71 -30.80 10.20 2.61
N GLU A 72 -30.30 11.14 3.39
CA GLU A 72 -28.95 11.10 3.98
C GLU A 72 -29.04 10.96 5.50
N ASP A 73 -28.36 9.94 6.04
CA ASP A 73 -28.16 9.75 7.48
C ASP A 73 -26.75 10.27 7.81
N GLU A 74 -26.68 11.48 8.36
CA GLU A 74 -25.43 12.12 8.80
C GLU A 74 -24.62 11.25 9.77
N HIS A 75 -25.29 10.54 10.66
CA HIS A 75 -24.62 9.71 11.66
C HIS A 75 -24.01 8.45 11.01
N GLY A 76 -24.75 7.82 10.08
CA GLY A 76 -24.25 6.74 9.23
C GLY A 76 -23.04 7.18 8.40
N LEU A 77 -23.08 8.37 7.79
CA LEU A 77 -22.00 8.88 6.96
C LEU A 77 -20.71 9.13 7.77
N LYS A 78 -20.84 9.69 8.97
CA LYS A 78 -19.70 9.88 9.88
C LYS A 78 -19.04 8.56 10.27
N ARG A 79 -19.84 7.51 10.54
CA ARG A 79 -19.33 6.17 10.84
C ARG A 79 -18.58 5.58 9.65
N TYR A 80 -19.17 5.65 8.46
CA TYR A 80 -18.58 5.12 7.23
C TYR A 80 -17.24 5.78 6.90
N ARG A 81 -17.14 7.12 6.99
CA ARG A 81 -15.86 7.85 6.80
C ARG A 81 -14.76 7.34 7.74
N LYS A 82 -15.10 7.10 9.01
CA LYS A 82 -14.14 6.55 9.99
C LYS A 82 -13.70 5.13 9.61
N GLN A 83 -14.65 4.29 9.21
CA GLN A 83 -14.39 2.92 8.78
C GLN A 83 -13.46 2.87 7.56
N CYS A 84 -13.70 3.70 6.53
CA CYS A 84 -12.84 3.76 5.35
C CYS A 84 -11.38 4.08 5.71
N MET A 85 -11.15 5.05 6.60
CA MET A 85 -9.79 5.39 7.06
C MET A 85 -9.15 4.25 7.83
N GLN A 86 -9.91 3.60 8.71
CA GLN A 86 -9.43 2.47 9.49
C GLN A 86 -9.05 1.28 8.61
N GLU A 87 -9.89 0.90 7.66
CA GLU A 87 -9.60 -0.21 6.75
C GLU A 87 -8.36 0.04 5.88
N MET A 88 -8.17 1.28 5.41
CA MET A 88 -6.95 1.63 4.68
C MET A 88 -5.72 1.56 5.57
N HIS A 89 -5.81 2.05 6.81
CA HIS A 89 -4.72 1.93 7.77
C HIS A 89 -4.38 0.45 8.04
N GLU A 90 -5.38 -0.38 8.31
CA GLU A 90 -5.21 -1.81 8.57
C GLU A 90 -4.54 -2.53 7.39
N ARG A 91 -4.99 -2.27 6.16
CA ARG A 91 -4.39 -2.84 4.93
C ARG A 91 -2.92 -2.48 4.74
N LEU A 92 -2.53 -1.27 5.10
CA LEU A 92 -1.16 -0.77 4.94
C LEU A 92 -0.28 -1.07 6.15
N SER A 93 -0.87 -1.38 7.30
CA SER A 93 -0.15 -1.64 8.56
C SER A 93 0.39 -3.07 8.73
N PHE A 94 0.23 -3.92 7.71
CA PHE A 94 0.66 -5.32 7.76
C PHE A 94 2.08 -5.49 7.20
N GLY A 95 2.89 -6.32 7.86
CA GLY A 95 4.24 -6.65 7.40
C GLY A 95 5.16 -7.12 8.52
N PRO A 96 6.34 -7.66 8.18
CA PRO A 96 7.38 -7.95 9.16
C PRO A 96 7.79 -6.67 9.91
N LYS A 97 8.24 -6.84 11.15
CA LYS A 97 8.87 -5.78 11.94
C LYS A 97 10.35 -6.06 12.09
N PHE A 98 11.19 -5.05 11.85
CA PHE A 98 12.65 -5.19 11.83
C PHE A 98 13.29 -4.63 13.11
N GLU A 99 12.82 -3.46 13.56
CA GLU A 99 13.18 -2.81 14.85
C GLU A 99 14.69 -2.49 15.04
N THR A 100 15.52 -2.79 14.04
CA THR A 100 16.98 -2.66 14.06
C THR A 100 17.53 -2.35 12.67
N VAL A 101 18.75 -1.82 12.59
CA VAL A 101 19.46 -1.60 11.32
C VAL A 101 20.25 -2.86 10.96
N HIS A 102 20.10 -3.32 9.71
CA HIS A 102 20.79 -4.50 9.19
C HIS A 102 22.06 -4.12 8.42
N GLU A 103 23.20 -4.70 8.79
CA GLU A 103 24.44 -4.60 8.02
C GLU A 103 24.37 -5.52 6.79
N LEU A 104 24.73 -5.01 5.62
CA LEU A 104 24.86 -5.79 4.39
C LEU A 104 26.33 -5.99 4.06
N GLU A 105 26.76 -7.25 4.00
CA GLU A 105 28.18 -7.59 3.84
C GLU A 105 28.68 -7.57 2.39
N SER A 106 27.76 -7.51 1.41
CA SER A 106 28.10 -7.57 -0.02
C SER A 106 27.04 -6.93 -0.92
N GLY A 107 27.43 -6.63 -2.16
CA GLY A 107 26.49 -6.22 -3.21
C GLY A 107 25.41 -7.28 -3.54
N GLU A 108 25.70 -8.57 -3.33
CA GLU A 108 24.68 -9.64 -3.46
C GLU A 108 23.62 -9.54 -2.37
N ALA A 109 24.02 -9.31 -1.12
CA ALA A 109 23.08 -9.10 -0.02
C ALA A 109 22.20 -7.87 -0.25
N PHE A 110 22.77 -6.80 -0.83
CA PHE A 110 22.03 -5.61 -1.24
C PHE A 110 20.95 -5.92 -2.29
N LEU A 111 21.32 -6.64 -3.36
CA LEU A 111 20.36 -7.03 -4.41
C LEU A 111 19.26 -7.96 -3.85
N GLU A 112 19.63 -8.92 -3.00
CA GLU A 112 18.68 -9.81 -2.36
C GLU A 112 17.62 -9.06 -1.54
N VAL A 113 18.02 -8.04 -0.78
CA VAL A 113 17.08 -7.20 -0.03
C VAL A 113 16.15 -6.43 -0.97
N ILE A 114 16.61 -5.96 -2.12
CA ILE A 114 15.75 -5.20 -3.04
C ILE A 114 14.78 -6.10 -3.81
N GLU A 115 15.25 -7.27 -4.27
CA GLU A 115 14.50 -8.15 -5.16
C GLU A 115 13.50 -9.04 -4.43
N LYS A 116 13.83 -9.48 -3.21
CA LYS A 116 13.04 -10.50 -2.50
C LYS A 116 12.18 -9.97 -1.37
N GLU A 117 12.38 -8.72 -0.96
CA GLU A 117 11.58 -8.11 0.09
C GLU A 117 10.14 -7.91 -0.36
N HIS A 118 9.20 -7.94 0.58
CA HIS A 118 7.79 -7.75 0.27
C HIS A 118 7.56 -6.36 -0.37
N ARG A 119 6.75 -6.28 -1.42
CA ARG A 119 6.57 -5.03 -2.22
C ARG A 119 6.03 -3.84 -1.42
N LEU A 120 5.33 -4.09 -0.31
CA LEU A 120 4.83 -3.04 0.60
C LEU A 120 5.84 -2.66 1.69
N THR A 121 6.92 -3.44 1.88
CA THR A 121 7.98 -3.08 2.81
C THR A 121 8.82 -1.97 2.20
N LEU A 122 8.87 -0.84 2.89
CA LEU A 122 9.82 0.21 2.56
C LEU A 122 11.20 -0.21 3.04
N VAL A 123 12.17 -0.24 2.13
CA VAL A 123 13.59 -0.47 2.43
C VAL A 123 14.34 0.84 2.32
N VAL A 124 15.09 1.20 3.35
CA VAL A 124 16.01 2.34 3.38
C VAL A 124 17.42 1.80 3.52
N VAL A 125 18.26 2.00 2.50
CA VAL A 125 19.66 1.58 2.54
C VAL A 125 20.58 2.79 2.61
N HIS A 126 21.43 2.82 3.63
CA HIS A 126 22.49 3.80 3.77
C HIS A 126 23.82 3.25 3.28
N ILE A 127 24.34 3.78 2.18
CA ILE A 127 25.70 3.50 1.70
C ILE A 127 26.66 4.43 2.45
N TYR A 128 27.57 3.87 3.26
CA TYR A 128 28.48 4.65 4.10
C TYR A 128 29.95 4.31 3.85
N GLN A 129 30.85 5.11 4.41
CA GLN A 129 32.26 4.79 4.49
C GLN A 129 32.76 5.01 5.91
N GLN A 130 33.57 4.07 6.42
CA GLN A 130 34.16 4.15 7.76
C GLN A 130 35.11 5.34 7.88
N GLY A 131 35.16 5.94 9.08
CA GLY A 131 36.01 7.10 9.38
C GLY A 131 35.44 8.44 8.90
N ILE A 132 34.27 8.45 8.25
CA ILE A 132 33.52 9.68 7.96
C ILE A 132 32.54 9.95 9.11
N LYS A 133 32.79 11.04 9.85
CA LYS A 133 32.03 11.42 11.05
C LYS A 133 30.54 11.63 10.77
N GLU A 134 30.20 12.13 9.59
CA GLU A 134 28.83 12.35 9.14
C GLU A 134 28.08 11.02 8.94
N CYS A 135 28.76 10.00 8.41
CA CYS A 135 28.20 8.65 8.28
C CYS A 135 27.92 8.02 9.64
N GLU A 136 28.83 8.18 10.62
CA GLU A 136 28.64 7.67 11.98
C GLU A 136 27.42 8.30 12.67
N GLN A 137 27.23 9.60 12.48
CA GLN A 137 26.05 10.31 12.96
C GLN A 137 24.77 9.81 12.30
N MET A 138 24.79 9.63 10.98
CA MET A 138 23.62 9.10 10.27
C MET A 138 23.28 7.67 10.70
N ASN A 139 24.28 6.80 10.89
CA ASN A 139 24.07 5.46 11.43
C ASN A 139 23.34 5.50 12.79
N SER A 140 23.75 6.42 13.67
CA SER A 140 23.09 6.60 14.98
C SER A 140 21.64 7.09 14.83
N CYS A 141 21.36 7.96 13.86
CA CYS A 141 19.98 8.38 13.55
C CYS A 141 19.14 7.20 13.04
N LEU A 142 19.70 6.34 12.18
CA LEU A 142 19.01 5.17 11.66
C LEU A 142 18.71 4.14 12.76
N ASP A 143 19.59 3.97 13.74
CA ASP A 143 19.35 3.10 14.89
C ASP A 143 18.10 3.56 15.68
N CYS A 144 17.93 4.88 15.87
CA CYS A 144 16.71 5.43 16.48
C CYS A 144 15.47 5.24 15.61
N LEU A 145 15.59 5.52 14.30
CA LEU A 145 14.47 5.41 13.35
C LEU A 145 14.00 3.97 13.16
N ALA A 146 14.89 2.99 13.24
CA ALA A 146 14.53 1.58 13.12
C ALA A 146 13.57 1.14 14.24
N VAL A 147 13.74 1.68 15.45
CA VAL A 147 12.84 1.44 16.59
C VAL A 147 11.52 2.21 16.44
N GLU A 148 11.57 3.46 15.97
CA GLU A 148 10.39 4.31 15.78
C GLU A 148 9.49 3.85 14.63
N TYR A 149 10.08 3.27 13.58
CA TYR A 149 9.38 2.79 12.38
C TYR A 149 9.63 1.29 12.13
N PRO A 150 9.07 0.38 12.95
CA PRO A 150 9.33 -1.06 12.85
C PRO A 150 9.00 -1.70 11.50
N SER A 151 8.04 -1.13 10.77
CA SER A 151 7.60 -1.62 9.45
C SER A 151 8.54 -1.25 8.31
N VAL A 152 9.56 -0.43 8.56
CA VAL A 152 10.57 -0.03 7.58
C VAL A 152 11.83 -0.85 7.82
N LYS A 153 12.38 -1.42 6.75
CA LYS A 153 13.65 -2.15 6.83
C LYS A 153 14.80 -1.19 6.61
N PHE A 154 15.52 -0.87 7.69
CA PHE A 154 16.73 -0.07 7.60
C PHE A 154 17.94 -0.97 7.40
N CYS A 155 18.75 -0.66 6.40
CA CYS A 155 20.00 -1.35 6.11
C CYS A 155 21.13 -0.34 5.98
N ARG A 156 22.37 -0.80 6.15
CA ARG A 156 23.56 -0.06 5.79
C ARG A 156 24.60 -0.97 5.15
N ILE A 157 25.41 -0.39 4.28
CA ILE A 157 26.46 -1.10 3.53
C ILE A 157 27.69 -0.20 3.39
N ASP A 158 28.88 -0.76 3.65
CA ASP A 158 30.12 -0.06 3.40
C ASP A 158 30.33 0.08 1.88
N ALA A 159 30.67 1.28 1.41
CA ALA A 159 30.91 1.59 0.01
C ALA A 159 31.96 0.65 -0.61
N VAL A 160 32.94 0.18 0.18
CA VAL A 160 33.97 -0.76 -0.28
C VAL A 160 33.42 -2.18 -0.46
N GLN A 161 32.37 -2.55 0.29
CA GLN A 161 31.71 -3.86 0.17
C GLN A 161 30.75 -3.96 -1.03
N GLN A 162 30.57 -2.87 -1.78
CA GLN A 162 29.78 -2.85 -3.00
C GLN A 162 30.55 -3.29 -4.26
N GLU A 163 31.89 -3.43 -4.17
CA GLU A 163 32.71 -3.80 -5.32
C GLU A 163 32.60 -5.29 -5.67
N GLN A 164 31.63 -5.61 -6.52
CA GLN A 164 31.59 -6.87 -7.27
C GLN A 164 32.65 -6.83 -8.39
N PRO A 165 33.59 -7.80 -8.49
CA PRO A 165 34.65 -7.79 -9.51
C PRO A 165 34.16 -7.93 -10.97
N SER A 166 32.87 -8.23 -11.20
CA SER A 166 32.32 -8.57 -12.51
C SER A 166 31.20 -7.66 -13.03
N ALA A 167 30.78 -6.63 -12.28
CA ALA A 167 29.71 -5.73 -12.71
C ALA A 167 30.28 -4.45 -13.33
N SER A 168 29.77 -4.08 -14.51
CA SER A 168 30.26 -2.91 -15.26
C SER A 168 30.03 -1.60 -14.47
N PRO A 169 30.99 -0.64 -14.52
CA PRO A 169 30.91 0.61 -13.77
C PRO A 169 29.69 1.49 -14.08
N GLN A 170 28.94 1.19 -15.14
CA GLN A 170 27.82 2.00 -15.61
C GLN A 170 26.53 1.79 -14.81
N MET A 171 26.41 0.70 -14.02
CA MET A 171 25.22 0.47 -13.20
C MET A 171 25.21 1.28 -11.89
N PHE A 172 26.39 1.74 -11.44
CA PHE A 172 26.54 2.44 -10.15
C PHE A 172 26.06 3.90 -10.15
N PHE A 173 25.89 4.52 -11.33
CA PHE A 173 25.50 5.93 -11.42
C PHE A 173 23.99 6.18 -11.48
N LEU A 174 23.15 5.14 -11.51
CA LEU A 174 21.70 5.30 -11.70
C LEU A 174 20.87 5.36 -10.41
N LEU A 175 21.50 5.32 -9.22
CA LEU A 175 20.79 5.32 -7.93
C LEU A 175 21.02 6.57 -7.06
N CYS A 176 21.60 7.63 -7.63
CA CYS A 176 21.57 8.99 -7.06
C CYS A 176 20.56 9.87 -7.81
#